data_AF-A0A970NEG6-F1
#
_entry.id   AF-A0A970NEG6-F1
#
_cell.length_a   1.000
_cell.length_b   1.000
_cell.length_c   1.000
_cell.angle_alpha   90.00
_cell.angle_beta   90.00
_cell.angle_gamma   90.00
#
_symmetry.space_group_name_H-M   'P 1'
#
loop_
_entity.id
_entity.type
_entity.pdbx_description
1 polymer ?
#
loop_
_entity_poly.entity_id
_entity_poly.type
_entity_poly.pdbx_seq_one_letter_code
_entity_poly.pdbx_strand_id
1 'polypeptide(L)' 'MEGLNFESAMTRLEEIVEQLESGHLNLESSLAAFEEGVRLSLYCQQELEKTDGQVQRLLRKLNGEYELEDMET' A
#
# COMPACT_ATOMS: atom_id res chain seq x y z
N MET A 1 -10.97 7.48 -3.11
CA MET A 1 -11.10 6.01 -3.20
C MET A 1 -11.65 5.54 -1.86
N GLU A 2 -12.97 5.67 -1.64
CA GLU A 2 -13.60 5.12 -0.45
C GLU A 2 -13.90 3.63 -0.71
N GLY A 3 -13.34 2.74 0.12
CA GLY A 3 -13.63 1.30 0.07
C GLY A 3 -12.55 0.39 -0.54
N LEU A 4 -11.39 0.91 -0.93
CA LEU A 4 -10.26 0.07 -1.36
C LEU A 4 -9.55 -0.49 -0.12
N ASN A 5 -9.48 -1.81 0.04
CA ASN A 5 -8.62 -2.45 1.06
C ASN A 5 -7.31 -2.95 0.41
N PHE A 6 -6.34 -3.36 1.24
CA PHE A 6 -5.02 -3.78 0.77
C PHE A 6 -5.11 -4.92 -0.25
N GLU A 7 -5.93 -5.94 0.03
CA GLU A 7 -6.10 -7.11 -0.80
C GLU A 7 -6.67 -6.74 -2.18
N SER A 8 -7.70 -5.90 -2.21
CA SER A 8 -8.30 -5.44 -3.47
C SER A 8 -7.33 -4.57 -4.28
N ALA A 9 -6.55 -3.72 -3.60
CA ALA A 9 -5.54 -2.90 -4.26
C ALA A 9 -4.42 -3.76 -4.87
N MET A 10 -4.01 -4.82 -4.16
CA MET A 10 -2.99 -5.75 -4.63
C MET A 10 -3.48 -6.56 -5.83
N THR A 11 -4.69 -7.15 -5.75
CA THR A 11 -5.27 -7.87 -6.89
C THR A 11 -5.40 -6.98 -8.12
N ARG A 12 -5.85 -5.72 -7.94
CA ARG A 12 -5.93 -4.79 -9.05
C ARG A 12 -4.57 -4.44 -9.64
N LEU A 13 -3.54 -4.31 -8.81
CA LEU A 13 -2.16 -4.07 -9.26
C LEU A 13 -1.63 -5.25 -10.08
N GLU A 14 -1.90 -6.49 -9.66
CA GLU A 14 -1.55 -7.71 -10.39
C GLU A 14 -2.21 -7.74 -11.78
N GLU A 15 -3.52 -7.44 -11.86
CA GLU A 15 -4.24 -7.34 -13.14
C GLU A 15 -3.62 -6.31 -14.09
N ILE A 16 -3.20 -5.15 -13.55
CA ILE A 16 -2.56 -4.09 -14.34
C ILE A 16 -1.21 -4.57 -14.88
N VAL A 17 -0.42 -5.26 -14.06
CA VAL A 17 0.86 -5.83 -14.50
C VAL A 17 0.63 -6.82 -15.63
N GLU A 18 -0.32 -7.76 -15.48
CA GLU A 18 -0.66 -8.71 -16.55
C GLU A 18 -1.10 -7.99 -17.83
N GLN A 19 -1.91 -6.94 -17.73
CA GLN A 19 -2.35 -6.16 -18.89
C GLN A 19 -1.20 -5.48 -19.60
N LEU A 20 -0.28 -4.86 -18.86
CA LEU A 20 0.92 -4.21 -19.41
C LEU A 20 1.86 -5.23 -20.05
N GLU A 21 2.09 -6.38 -19.41
CA GLU A 21 2.94 -7.46 -19.93
C GLU A 21 2.36 -8.15 -21.16
N SER A 22 1.03 -8.17 -21.29
CA SER A 22 0.36 -8.75 -22.45
C SER A 22 0.74 -8.03 -23.76
N GLY A 23 1.08 -6.75 -23.72
CA GLY A 23 1.41 -5.93 -24.89
C GLY A 23 0.23 -5.60 -25.82
N HIS A 24 -1.02 -5.88 -25.41
CA HIS A 24 -2.22 -5.64 -26.23
C HIS A 24 -2.80 -4.23 -26.08
N LEU A 25 -2.29 -3.43 -25.14
CA LEU A 25 -2.75 -2.07 -24.89
C LEU A 25 -2.17 -1.09 -25.92
N ASN A 26 -3.00 -0.16 -26.36
CA ASN A 26 -2.52 1.00 -27.11
C ASN A 26 -1.76 1.97 -26.16
N LEU A 27 -1.04 2.94 -26.71
CA LEU A 27 -0.20 3.86 -25.94
C LEU A 27 -0.96 4.60 -24.82
N GLU A 28 -2.16 5.10 -25.11
CA GLU A 28 -2.97 5.85 -24.14
C GLU A 28 -3.45 4.93 -23.00
N SER A 29 -3.92 3.73 -23.34
CA SER A 29 -4.32 2.73 -22.35
C SER A 29 -3.14 2.24 -21.52
N SER A 30 -1.95 2.05 -22.11
CA SER A 30 -0.73 1.69 -21.38
C SER A 30 -0.32 2.78 -20.40
N LEU A 31 -0.44 4.05 -20.78
CA LEU A 31 -0.13 5.17 -19.88
C LEU A 31 -1.12 5.23 -18.71
N ALA A 32 -2.42 5.08 -18.98
CA ALA A 32 -3.45 5.06 -17.95
C ALA A 32 -3.27 3.88 -16.96
N ALA A 33 -3.00 2.68 -17.48
CA ALA A 33 -2.72 1.49 -16.68
C ALA A 33 -1.48 1.69 -15.81
N PHE A 34 -0.41 2.28 -16.37
CA PHE A 34 0.80 2.58 -15.61
C PHE A 34 0.55 3.59 -14.47
N GLU A 35 -0.16 4.69 -14.74
CA GLU A 35 -0.51 5.67 -13.70
C GLU A 35 -1.35 5.07 -12.58
N GLU A 36 -2.33 4.21 -12.93
CA GLU A 36 -3.12 3.47 -11.94
C GLU A 36 -2.23 2.53 -11.11
N GLY A 37 -1.35 1.77 -11.77
CA GLY A 37 -0.42 0.85 -11.12
C GLY A 37 0.52 1.56 -10.13
N VAL A 38 1.07 2.72 -10.50
CA VAL A 38 1.91 3.53 -9.60
C VAL A 38 1.13 3.97 -8.36
N ARG A 39 -0.11 4.42 -8.55
CA ARG A 39 -0.97 4.87 -7.44
C ARG A 39 -1.30 3.73 -6.47
N LEU A 40 -1.61 2.55 -7.01
CA LEU A 40 -1.91 1.36 -6.21
C LEU A 40 -0.66 0.86 -5.48
N SER A 41 0.50 0.87 -6.13
CA SER A 41 1.78 0.49 -5.50
C SER A 41 2.10 1.37 -4.29
N LEU A 42 1.95 2.69 -4.43
CA LEU A 42 2.13 3.64 -3.33
C LEU A 42 1.12 3.41 -2.20
N TYR A 43 -0.14 3.14 -2.54
CA TYR A 43 -1.16 2.81 -1.55
C TYR A 43 -0.79 1.55 -0.75
N CYS A 44 -0.42 0.45 -1.44
CA CYS A 44 -0.03 -0.80 -0.79
C CYS A 44 1.18 -0.60 0.13
N GLN A 45 2.17 0.17 -0.29
CA GLN A 45 3.33 0.50 0.55
C GLN A 45 2.92 1.22 1.84
N GLN A 46 2.05 2.23 1.74
CA GLN A 46 1.59 2.99 2.91
C GLN A 46 0.80 2.11 3.89
N GLU A 47 -0.03 1.19 3.40
CA GLU A 47 -0.78 0.28 4.26
C GLU A 47 0.14 -0.71 5.00
N LEU A 48 1.19 -1.20 4.33
CA LEU A 48 2.21 -2.03 4.97
C LEU A 48 2.98 -1.26 6.05
N GLU A 49 3.39 -0.03 5.77
CA GLU A 49 4.09 0.83 6.75
C GLU A 49 3.23 1.10 8.00
N LYS A 50 1.94 1.41 7.81
CA LYS A 50 1.00 1.60 8.93
C LYS A 50 0.87 0.33 9.77
N THR A 51 0.78 -0.81 9.12
CA THR A 51 0.65 -2.12 9.78
C THR A 51 1.91 -2.48 10.54
N ASP A 52 3.09 -2.28 9.95
CA ASP A 52 4.37 -2.52 10.63
C ASP A 52 4.51 -1.64 11.88
N GLY A 53 4.19 -0.35 11.78
CA GLY A 53 4.17 0.54 12.95
C GLY A 53 3.22 0.07 14.06
N GLN A 54 2.06 -0.50 13.71
CA GLN A 54 1.16 -1.11 14.70
C GLN A 54 1.77 -2.35 15.35
N VAL A 55 2.40 -3.24 14.58
CA VAL A 55 3.09 -4.43 15.08
C VAL A 55 4.22 -4.04 16.04
N GLN A 56 5.06 -3.08 15.66
CA GLN A 56 6.15 -2.58 16.50
C GLN A 56 5.64 -2.03 17.83
N ARG A 57 4.56 -1.23 17.82
CA ARG A 57 3.94 -0.73 19.07
C ARG A 57 3.41 -1.85 19.95
N LEU A 58 2.82 -2.89 19.37
CA LEU A 58 2.34 -4.06 20.13
C LEU A 58 3.50 -4.85 20.75
N LEU A 59 4.60 -5.05 20.01
CA LEU A 59 5.79 -5.74 20.50
C LEU A 59 6.46 -4.98 21.66
N ARG A 60 6.60 -3.65 21.56
CA ARG A 60 7.13 -2.81 22.66
C ARG A 60 6.28 -2.92 23.92
N LYS A 61 4.95 -2.83 23.77
CA LYS A 61 4.00 -3.03 24.88
C LYS A 61 4.12 -4.41 25.54
N LEU A 62 4.27 -5.47 24.75
CA LEU A 62 4.47 -6.83 25.26
C LEU A 62 5.79 -7.01 26.01
N ASN A 63 6.85 -6.33 25.57
CA ASN A 63 8.16 -6.33 26.23
C ASN A 63 8.23 -5.42 27.47
N GLY A 64 7.15 -4.71 27.81
CA GLY A 64 7.10 -3.81 28.96
C GLY A 64 7.83 -2.47 28.74
N GLU A 65 8.25 -2.18 27.51
CA GLU A 65 8.77 -0.87 27.13
C GLU A 65 7.59 0.07 26.87
N TYR A 66 7.29 0.93 27.84
CA TYR A 66 6.41 2.07 27.61
C TYR A 66 7.25 3.20 27.00
N GLU A 67 6.98 3.56 25.74
CA GLU A 67 7.39 4.88 25.26
C GLU A 67 6.60 5.91 26.04
N LEU A 68 7.29 6.71 26.85
CA LEU A 68 6.79 8.02 27.24
C LEU A 68 6.68 8.79 25.92
N GLU A 69 5.48 8.85 25.35
CA GLU A 69 5.20 9.91 24.39
C GLU A 69 5.46 11.21 25.15
N ASP A 70 6.54 11.91 24.79
CA ASP A 70 6.77 13.27 25.24
C ASP A 70 5.50 14.04 24.88
N MET A 71 4.64 14.23 25.88
CA MET A 71 3.56 15.19 25.83
C MET A 71 4.25 16.55 25.82
N GLU A 72 4.70 16.98 24.64
CA GLU A 72 5.06 18.37 24.44
C GLU A 72 3.81 19.19 24.77
N THR A 73 4.00 20.03 25.78
CA THR A 73 2.98 20.83 26.48
C THR A 73 2.59 22.04 25.66
#